data_AF-A0A9D7ZFX4-F1
#
_entry.id   AF-A0A9D7ZFX4-F1
#
_cell.length_a   1.000
_cell.length_b   1.000
_cell.length_c   1.000
_cell.angle_alpha   90.00
_cell.angle_beta   90.00
_cell.angle_gamma   90.00
#
_symmetry.space_group_name_H-M   'P 1'
#
loop_
_entity.id
_entity.type
_entity.pdbx_description
1 polymer ?
#
loop_
_entity_poly.entity_id
_entity_poly.type
_entity_poly.pdbx_seq_one_letter_code
_entity_poly.pdbx_strand_id
1 'polypeptide(L)'
;MTKIDDIYVCVDCYQMLETGDASHFVRAYEPDKADQRIYECEIGMARLIELFGNDGRLYSSGKEMDFSRFPCQCCQNKDAGERYRFIVYQ
;
A
#
# COMPACT_ATOMS: atom_id res chain seq x y z
N MET A 1 -16.63 -8.71 12.80
CA MET A 1 -15.45 -7.97 12.35
C MET A 1 -14.35 -8.17 13.37
N THR A 2 -13.52 -9.18 13.12
CA THR A 2 -12.42 -9.65 13.95
C THR A 2 -11.13 -9.25 13.25
N LYS A 3 -10.14 -8.74 14.00
CA LYS A 3 -8.81 -8.49 13.45
C LYS A 3 -8.17 -9.81 13.07
N ILE A 4 -7.66 -9.91 11.84
CA ILE A 4 -6.99 -11.12 11.35
C ILE A 4 -5.51 -10.91 11.03
N ASP A 5 -5.10 -9.69 10.67
CA ASP A 5 -3.73 -9.41 10.25
C ASP A 5 -3.36 -7.91 10.39
N ASP A 6 -2.06 -7.63 10.27
CA ASP A 6 -1.49 -6.29 10.09
C ASP A 6 -0.60 -6.29 8.84
N ILE A 7 -0.81 -5.33 7.94
CA ILE A 7 0.07 -5.15 6.77
C ILE A 7 0.76 -3.79 6.81
N TYR A 8 2.00 -3.78 6.36
CA TYR A 8 2.86 -2.60 6.27
C TYR A 8 3.14 -2.28 4.82
N VAL A 9 2.82 -1.07 4.41
CA VAL A 9 2.92 -0.64 3.01
C VAL A 9 3.80 0.60 2.87
N CYS A 10 4.39 0.80 1.69
CA CYS A 10 5.10 2.03 1.37
C CYS A 10 4.13 3.21 1.22
N VAL A 11 4.67 4.43 1.21
CA VAL A 11 3.88 5.67 1.05
C VAL A 11 2.99 5.65 -0.19
N ASP A 12 3.49 5.15 -1.32
CA ASP A 12 2.71 5.06 -2.57
C ASP A 12 1.46 4.18 -2.42
N CYS A 13 1.64 2.98 -1.88
CA CYS A 13 0.53 2.06 -1.63
C CYS A 13 -0.40 2.61 -0.55
N TYR A 14 0.13 3.32 0.44
CA TYR A 14 -0.70 3.98 1.45
C TYR A 14 -1.62 5.02 0.81
N GLN A 15 -1.08 5.91 -0.04
CA GLN A 15 -1.88 6.93 -0.74
C GLN A 15 -2.98 6.29 -1.59
N MET A 16 -2.65 5.27 -2.39
CA MET A 16 -3.63 4.56 -3.21
C MET A 16 -4.71 3.85 -2.39
N LEU A 17 -4.33 3.15 -1.31
CA LEU A 17 -5.28 2.41 -0.47
C LEU A 17 -6.19 3.32 0.35
N GLU A 18 -5.70 4.48 0.77
CA GLU A 18 -6.47 5.43 1.57
C GLU A 18 -7.40 6.30 0.71
N THR A 19 -6.91 6.79 -0.43
CA THR A 19 -7.59 7.84 -1.20
C THR A 19 -8.10 7.37 -2.56
N GLY A 20 -7.52 6.29 -3.10
CA GLY A 20 -7.72 5.90 -4.51
C GLY A 20 -7.17 6.91 -5.52
N ASP A 21 -6.38 7.90 -5.08
CA ASP A 21 -5.90 9.00 -5.92
C ASP A 21 -4.46 8.77 -6.40
N ALA A 22 -4.30 8.70 -7.73
CA ALA A 22 -3.02 8.59 -8.39
C ALA A 22 -2.29 9.94 -8.59
N SER A 23 -2.91 11.07 -8.22
CA SER A 23 -2.32 12.41 -8.40
C SER A 23 -1.00 12.61 -7.63
N HIS A 24 -0.80 11.88 -6.54
CA HIS A 24 0.46 11.82 -5.79
C HIS A 24 1.64 11.42 -6.69
N PHE A 25 1.45 10.43 -7.56
CA PHE A 25 2.52 9.90 -8.41
C PHE A 25 2.97 10.91 -9.47
N VAL A 26 2.05 11.70 -10.01
CA VAL A 26 2.34 12.76 -10.98
C VAL A 26 3.25 13.84 -10.39
N ARG A 27 3.17 14.07 -9.07
CA ARG A 27 4.01 15.05 -8.36
C ARG A 27 5.34 14.45 -7.90
N ALA A 28 5.37 13.16 -7.62
CA ALA A 28 6.53 12.48 -7.03
C ALA A 28 7.49 11.86 -8.06
N TYR A 29 7.02 11.58 -9.28
CA TYR A 29 7.78 10.84 -10.30
C TYR A 29 7.76 11.53 -11.67
N GLU A 30 8.74 11.19 -12.50
CA GLU A 30 8.66 11.44 -13.94
C GLU A 30 7.50 10.62 -14.54
N PRO A 31 6.85 11.08 -15.64
CA PRO A 31 5.61 10.47 -16.13
C PRO A 31 5.67 8.96 -16.37
N ASP A 32 6.74 8.47 -17.00
CA ASP A 32 6.97 7.05 -17.26
C ASP A 32 7.09 6.22 -15.98
N LYS A 33 7.78 6.77 -14.97
CA LYS A 33 7.92 6.15 -13.65
C LYS A 33 6.63 6.24 -12.84
N ALA A 34 5.86 7.31 -12.99
CA ALA A 34 4.56 7.47 -12.35
C ALA A 34 3.61 6.37 -12.82
N ASP A 35 3.49 6.18 -14.13
CA ASP A 35 2.65 5.12 -14.73
C ASP A 35 3.10 3.73 -14.25
N GLN A 36 4.41 3.47 -14.24
CA GLN A 36 4.95 2.21 -13.73
C GLN A 36 4.58 1.99 -12.25
N ARG A 37 4.76 3.01 -11.40
CA ARG A 37 4.46 2.88 -9.96
C ARG A 37 2.97 2.73 -9.68
N ILE A 38 2.11 3.41 -10.43
CA ILE A 38 0.65 3.22 -10.36
C ILE A 38 0.32 1.76 -10.67
N TYR A 39 0.82 1.23 -11.79
CA TYR A 39 0.58 -0.16 -12.19
C TYR A 39 1.06 -1.17 -11.14
N GLU A 40 2.25 -0.98 -10.57
CA GLU A 40 2.78 -1.84 -9.50
C GLU A 40 1.91 -1.79 -8.23
N CYS A 41 1.37 -0.62 -7.88
CA CYS A 41 0.44 -0.46 -6.78
C CYS A 41 -0.90 -1.15 -7.07
N GLU A 42 -1.46 -1.01 -8.27
CA GLU A 42 -2.73 -1.64 -8.68
C GLU A 42 -2.65 -3.18 -8.64
N ILE A 43 -1.58 -3.76 -9.17
CA ILE A 43 -1.34 -5.22 -9.04
C ILE A 43 -1.26 -5.61 -7.57
N GLY A 44 -0.53 -4.83 -6.76
CA GLY A 44 -0.42 -5.09 -5.33
C GLY A 44 -1.78 -5.11 -4.64
N MET A 45 -2.65 -4.16 -4.95
CA MET A 45 -4.01 -4.08 -4.40
C MET A 45 -4.87 -5.26 -4.82
N ALA A 46 -4.82 -5.64 -6.10
CA ALA A 46 -5.52 -6.84 -6.59
C ALA A 46 -5.10 -8.10 -5.83
N ARG A 47 -3.79 -8.26 -5.55
CA ARG A 47 -3.28 -9.37 -4.74
C ARG A 47 -3.78 -9.31 -3.29
N LEU A 48 -3.90 -8.13 -2.68
CA LEU A 48 -4.46 -8.00 -1.33
C LEU A 48 -5.94 -8.44 -1.31
N ILE A 49 -6.71 -8.13 -2.35
CA ILE A 49 -8.10 -8.58 -2.51
C ILE A 49 -8.16 -10.11 -2.63
N GLU A 50 -7.25 -10.73 -3.39
CA GLU A 50 -7.16 -12.20 -3.48
C GLU A 50 -6.77 -12.84 -2.14
N LEU A 51 -5.85 -12.22 -1.39
CA LEU A 51 -5.37 -12.70 -0.09
C LEU A 51 -6.43 -12.64 1.00
N PHE A 52 -7.18 -11.54 1.09
CA PHE A 52 -8.15 -11.31 2.15
C PHE A 52 -9.60 -11.48 1.71
N GLY A 53 -9.85 -11.85 0.45
CA GLY A 53 -11.19 -11.98 -0.11
C GLY A 53 -11.99 -10.68 -0.10
N ASN A 54 -13.23 -10.75 -0.62
CA ASN A 54 -14.11 -9.60 -0.76
C ASN A 54 -14.65 -9.06 0.59
N ASP A 55 -14.56 -9.85 1.65
CA ASP A 55 -15.02 -9.48 2.99
C ASP A 55 -13.92 -8.80 3.82
N GLY A 56 -12.66 -8.84 3.35
CA GLY A 56 -11.55 -8.13 3.96
C GLY A 56 -11.79 -6.62 3.97
N ARG A 57 -11.50 -5.98 5.10
CA ARG A 57 -11.52 -4.53 5.27
C ARG A 57 -10.18 -4.06 5.81
N LEU A 58 -9.59 -3.07 5.14
CA LEU A 58 -8.33 -2.44 5.54
C LEU A 58 -8.64 -1.12 6.25
N TYR A 59 -8.08 -0.94 7.44
CA TYR A 59 -8.16 0.31 8.20
C TYR A 59 -6.77 0.89 8.40
N SER A 60 -6.53 2.09 7.89
CA SER A 60 -5.28 2.80 8.12
C SER A 60 -5.14 3.14 9.61
N SER A 61 -3.99 2.80 10.17
CA SER A 61 -3.56 3.29 11.49
C SER A 61 -2.50 4.40 11.39
N GLY A 62 -2.16 4.80 10.16
CA GLY A 62 -1.17 5.84 9.88
C GLY A 62 0.26 5.30 9.76
N LYS A 63 1.22 6.23 9.88
CA LYS A 63 2.66 5.96 9.79
C LYS A 63 3.14 5.24 11.05
N GLU A 64 3.85 4.13 10.89
CA GLU A 64 4.38 3.35 12.01
C GLU A 64 5.91 3.26 12.03
N MET A 65 6.56 3.38 10.86
CA MET A 65 8.03 3.37 10.76
C MET A 65 8.54 4.52 9.90
N ASP A 66 9.52 5.27 10.42
CA ASP A 66 10.16 6.38 9.70
C ASP A 66 11.13 5.92 8.60
N PHE A 67 11.90 4.86 8.85
CA PHE A 67 12.82 4.31 7.86
C PHE A 67 12.96 2.80 8.05
N SER A 68 12.46 2.03 7.09
CA SER A 68 12.41 0.58 7.15
C SER A 68 12.83 -0.05 5.83
N ARG A 69 13.56 -1.16 5.92
CA ARG A 69 13.92 -2.03 4.79
C ARG A 69 12.91 -3.16 4.57
N PHE A 70 11.86 -3.24 5.39
CA PHE A 70 10.81 -4.23 5.19
C PHE A 70 10.12 -3.98 3.84
N PRO A 71 9.97 -4.99 2.98
CA PRO A 71 9.25 -4.81 1.72
C PRO A 71 7.82 -4.35 1.95
N CYS A 72 7.29 -3.53 1.05
CA CYS A 72 5.87 -3.19 1.02
C CYS A 72 5.05 -4.48 0.84
N GLN A 73 4.14 -4.79 1.75
CA GLN A 73 3.31 -6.01 1.63
C GLN A 73 2.28 -5.93 0.50
N CYS A 74 1.97 -4.73 0.01
CA CYS A 74 1.11 -4.51 -1.15
C CYS A 74 1.88 -4.71 -2.47
N CYS A 75 2.74 -3.75 -2.86
CA CYS A 75 3.43 -3.80 -4.15
C CYS A 75 4.78 -4.55 -4.14
N GLN A 76 5.20 -5.12 -3.02
CA GLN A 76 6.49 -5.83 -2.86
C GLN A 76 7.75 -5.01 -3.15
N ASN A 77 7.62 -3.67 -3.24
CA ASN A 77 8.77 -2.79 -3.37
C ASN A 77 9.68 -2.93 -2.13
N LYS A 78 10.98 -3.11 -2.37
CA LYS A 78 12.04 -3.32 -1.37
C LYS A 78 12.81 -2.05 -1.03
N ASP A 79 12.48 -0.93 -1.65
CA ASP A 79 13.11 0.37 -1.37
C ASP A 79 12.96 0.73 0.10
N ALA A 80 14.05 1.20 0.71
CA ALA A 80 14.01 1.64 2.08
C ALA A 80 13.21 2.94 2.20
N GLY A 81 12.34 3.04 3.20
CA GLY A 81 11.55 4.25 3.42
C GLY A 81 10.51 4.08 4.51
N GLU A 82 9.59 5.03 4.59
CA GLU A 82 8.50 5.00 5.56
C GLU A 82 7.58 3.81 5.33
N ARG A 83 6.97 3.32 6.42
CA ARG A 83 5.94 2.28 6.36
C ARG A 83 4.72 2.69 7.14
N TYR A 84 3.58 2.47 6.50
CA TYR A 84 2.25 2.76 6.99
C TYR A 84 1.54 1.46 7.28
N ARG A 85 0.87 1.38 8.41
CA ARG A 85 0.19 0.16 8.84
C ARG A 85 -1.29 0.22 8.52
N PHE A 86 -1.78 -0.85 7.92
CA PHE A 86 -3.20 -1.17 7.85
C PHE A 86 -3.52 -2.38 8.71
N ILE A 87 -4.64 -2.29 9.43
CA ILE A 87 -5.20 -3.40 10.19
C ILE A 87 -6.26 -4.07 9.30
N VAL A 88 -6.16 -5.39 9.15
CA VAL A 88 -7.09 -6.18 8.35
C VAL A 88 -8.17 -6.78 9.26
N TYR A 89 -9.43 -6.59 8.89
CA TYR A 89 -10.57 -7.22 9.55
C TYR A 89 -11.40 -8.06 8.59
N GLN A 90 -12.01 -9.13 9.12
CA GLN A 90 -13.05 -9.95 8.50
C GLN A 90 -14.17 -10.23 9.51
#